data_AF-A0A4R5YAM2-F1
#
_entry.id   AF-A0A4R5YAM2-F1
#
_cell.length_a   1.000
_cell.length_b   1.000
_cell.length_c   1.000
_cell.angle_alpha   90.00
_cell.angle_beta   90.00
_cell.angle_gamma   90.00
#
_symmetry.space_group_name_H-M   'P 1'
#
loop_
_entity.id
_entity.type
_entity.pdbx_description
1 polymer ?
#
loop_
_entity_poly.entity_id
_entity_poly.type
_entity_poly.pdbx_seq_one_letter_code
_entity_poly.pdbx_strand_id
1 'polypeptide(L)'
;MIDALQDFTSSLPPLLQWLGVVVAGAIPFVESYFGSVVGVLAGLDPAIAVGAAVVGNVASMLALVLGAHGLRRRFAGDPREPSPRQQRLRRAFDKYGVAGVSLLGQTILPSQITATAMVSFGADRNAVIRWQIISIVLWGVAFGTLAAMGVGLLDAG
;
A
#
# COMPACT_ATOMS: atom_id res chain seq x y z
N MET A 1 12.34 12.38 19.79
CA MET A 1 10.96 12.36 19.22
C MET A 1 10.58 10.96 18.77
N ILE A 2 11.53 10.17 18.25
CA ILE A 2 11.36 8.74 17.98
C ILE A 2 11.27 7.94 19.29
N ASP A 3 12.09 8.26 20.29
CA ASP A 3 12.13 7.55 21.58
C ASP A 3 10.78 7.64 22.33
N ALA A 4 10.15 8.81 22.35
CA ALA A 4 8.83 9.00 22.96
C ALA A 4 7.72 8.20 22.26
N LEU A 5 7.86 7.96 20.95
CA LEU A 5 6.93 7.15 20.17
C LEU A 5 7.17 5.65 20.42
N GLN A 6 8.42 5.23 20.58
CA GLN A 6 8.81 3.86 20.89
C GLN A 6 8.39 3.46 22.32
N ASP A 7 8.61 4.32 23.31
CA ASP A 7 8.15 4.11 24.68
C ASP A 7 6.63 4.01 24.77
N PHE A 8 5.92 4.90 24.05
CA PHE A 8 4.46 4.84 23.98
C PHE A 8 3.97 3.56 23.30
N THR A 9 4.56 3.17 22.16
CA THR A 9 4.16 1.95 21.44
C THR A 9 4.42 0.71 22.28
N SER A 10 5.56 0.65 22.97
CA SER A 10 5.95 -0.46 23.86
C SER A 10 5.04 -0.58 25.09
N SER A 11 4.39 0.51 25.50
CA SER A 11 3.42 0.50 26.60
C SER A 11 2.06 -0.11 26.22
N LEU A 12 1.78 -0.27 24.91
CA LEU A 12 0.53 -0.83 24.43
C LEU A 12 0.57 -2.37 24.41
N PRO A 13 -0.56 -3.05 24.69
CA PRO A 13 -0.67 -4.50 24.51
C PRO A 13 -0.31 -4.92 23.07
N PRO A 14 0.33 -6.08 22.86
CA PRO A 14 0.79 -6.52 21.53
C PRO A 14 -0.31 -6.47 20.45
N LEU A 15 -1.54 -6.84 20.80
CA LEU A 15 -2.68 -6.79 19.89
C LEU A 15 -2.99 -5.37 19.38
N LEU A 16 -2.84 -4.36 20.23
CA LEU A 16 -3.08 -2.96 19.90
C LEU A 16 -1.97 -2.37 19.03
N GLN A 17 -0.71 -2.80 19.23
CA GLN A 17 0.41 -2.41 18.37
C GLN A 17 0.19 -2.94 16.94
N TRP A 18 -0.18 -4.22 16.83
CA TRP A 18 -0.54 -4.85 15.54
C TRP A 18 -1.72 -4.14 14.88
N LEU A 19 -2.80 -3.87 15.63
CA LEU A 19 -3.96 -3.13 15.13
C LEU A 19 -3.59 -1.72 14.67
N GLY A 20 -2.72 -1.02 15.40
CA GLY A 20 -2.23 0.31 15.02
C GLY A 20 -1.54 0.31 13.67
N VAL A 21 -0.66 -0.65 13.41
CA VAL A 21 0.02 -0.79 12.11
C VAL A 21 -0.94 -1.23 11.01
N VAL A 22 -1.87 -2.14 11.30
CA VAL A 22 -2.91 -2.56 10.33
C VAL A 22 -3.79 -1.37 9.95
N VAL A 23 -4.23 -0.57 10.92
CA VAL A 23 -5.06 0.61 10.70
C VAL A 23 -4.28 1.68 9.96
N ALA A 24 -3.02 1.95 10.34
CA ALA A 24 -2.15 2.86 9.62
C ALA A 24 -2.00 2.40 8.16
N GLY A 25 -1.62 1.14 7.92
CA GLY A 25 -1.46 0.57 6.58
C GLY A 25 -2.76 0.45 5.77
N ALA A 26 -3.93 0.53 6.42
CA ALA A 26 -5.23 0.55 5.78
C ALA A 26 -5.59 1.93 5.21
N ILE A 27 -4.98 3.01 5.71
CA ILE A 27 -5.19 4.38 5.20
C ILE A 27 -4.65 4.44 3.76
N PRO A 28 -5.48 4.77 2.76
CA PRO A 28 -5.00 5.07 1.41
C PRO A 28 -3.87 6.11 1.53
N PHE A 29 -2.74 5.94 0.84
CA PHE A 29 -1.51 6.75 0.96
C PHE A 29 -0.50 6.34 2.05
N VAL A 30 -0.89 5.56 3.06
CA VAL A 30 0.03 4.98 4.09
C VAL A 30 0.43 3.56 3.67
N GLU A 31 0.69 3.38 2.37
CA GLU A 31 0.85 2.08 1.71
C GLU A 31 1.82 1.13 2.44
N SER A 32 1.81 -0.16 2.11
CA SER A 32 2.57 -1.21 2.83
C SER A 32 4.04 -0.87 3.11
N TYR A 33 4.70 -0.10 2.24
CA TYR A 33 6.05 0.40 2.49
C TYR A 33 6.14 1.46 3.60
N PHE A 34 5.18 2.38 3.70
CA PHE A 34 5.15 3.38 4.76
C PHE A 34 4.69 2.74 6.08
N GLY A 35 3.69 1.86 6.02
CA GLY A 35 3.25 1.07 7.17
C GLY A 35 4.38 0.20 7.75
N SER A 36 5.18 -0.46 6.90
CA SER A 36 6.31 -1.27 7.36
C SER A 36 7.42 -0.42 7.98
N VAL A 37 7.78 0.72 7.35
CA VAL A 37 8.75 1.67 7.91
C VAL A 37 8.29 2.20 9.26
N VAL A 38 7.04 2.65 9.38
CA VAL A 38 6.48 3.16 10.66
C VAL A 38 6.48 2.08 11.73
N GLY A 39 6.09 0.85 11.40
CA GLY A 39 6.10 -0.26 12.35
C GLY A 39 7.51 -0.57 12.87
N VAL A 40 8.50 -0.62 11.98
CA VAL A 40 9.91 -0.81 12.35
C VAL A 40 10.42 0.35 13.22
N LEU A 41 10.16 1.60 12.82
CA LEU A 41 10.55 2.78 13.60
C LEU A 41 9.89 2.83 14.98
N ALA A 42 8.68 2.27 15.10
CA ALA A 42 7.95 2.15 16.36
C ALA A 42 8.46 1.00 17.26
N GLY A 43 9.50 0.26 16.83
CA GLY A 43 10.15 -0.80 17.61
C GLY A 43 9.58 -2.20 17.38
N LEU A 44 8.72 -2.40 16.37
CA LEU A 44 8.23 -3.74 16.05
C LEU A 44 9.29 -4.55 15.31
N ASP A 45 9.24 -5.87 15.52
CA ASP A 45 10.01 -6.82 14.71
C ASP A 45 9.73 -6.58 13.21
N PRO A 46 10.77 -6.52 12.34
CA PRO A 46 10.59 -6.22 10.93
C PRO A 46 9.65 -7.17 10.20
N ALA A 47 9.64 -8.46 10.53
CA ALA A 47 8.74 -9.42 9.89
C ALA A 47 7.28 -9.15 10.27
N ILE A 48 7.05 -8.78 11.53
CA ILE A 48 5.73 -8.37 12.04
C ILE A 48 5.25 -7.08 11.37
N ALA A 49 6.09 -6.05 11.34
CA ALA A 49 5.75 -4.75 10.76
C ALA A 49 5.41 -4.87 9.27
N VAL A 50 6.23 -5.62 8.51
CA VAL A 50 5.99 -5.90 7.09
C VAL A 50 4.72 -6.72 6.90
N GLY A 51 4.53 -7.79 7.68
CA GLY A 51 3.35 -8.64 7.58
C GLY A 51 2.05 -7.87 7.82
N ALA A 52 1.99 -7.09 8.91
CA ALA A 52 0.84 -6.26 9.25
C ALA A 52 0.53 -5.22 8.15
N ALA A 53 1.54 -4.53 7.65
CA ALA A 53 1.39 -3.50 6.62
C ALA A 53 0.92 -4.08 5.28
N VAL A 54 1.46 -5.25 4.88
CA VAL A 54 1.02 -5.97 3.69
C VAL A 54 -0.44 -6.41 3.82
N VAL A 55 -0.82 -7.02 4.95
CA VAL A 55 -2.19 -7.51 5.17
C VAL A 55 -3.19 -6.34 5.15
N GLY A 56 -2.90 -5.24 5.85
CA GLY A 56 -3.74 -4.05 5.86
C GLY A 56 -3.92 -3.46 4.45
N ASN A 57 -2.83 -3.32 3.70
CA ASN A 57 -2.89 -2.77 2.34
C ASN A 57 -3.65 -3.69 1.37
N VAL A 58 -3.41 -5.01 1.41
CA VAL A 58 -4.16 -5.98 0.60
C VAL A 58 -5.64 -5.93 0.92
N ALA A 59 -6.01 -5.89 2.21
CA ALA A 59 -7.42 -5.82 2.63
C ALA A 59 -8.09 -4.54 2.10
N SER A 60 -7.47 -3.38 2.24
CA SER A 60 -7.98 -2.11 1.71
C SER A 60 -8.07 -2.11 0.18
N MET A 61 -7.07 -2.66 -0.52
CA MET A 61 -7.06 -2.78 -1.98
C MET A 61 -8.20 -3.69 -2.48
N LEU A 62 -8.39 -4.85 -1.85
CA LEU A 62 -9.49 -5.76 -2.19
C LEU A 62 -10.85 -5.12 -1.89
N ALA A 63 -11.02 -4.47 -0.74
CA ALA A 63 -12.25 -3.77 -0.38
C ALA A 63 -12.61 -2.70 -1.43
N LEU A 64 -11.63 -1.96 -1.95
CA LEU A 64 -11.86 -0.98 -3.00
C LEU A 64 -12.12 -1.61 -4.36
N VAL A 65 -11.33 -2.60 -4.80
CA VAL A 65 -11.52 -3.23 -6.11
C VAL A 65 -12.85 -3.98 -6.20
N LEU A 66 -13.25 -4.67 -5.13
CA LEU A 66 -14.50 -5.43 -5.06
C LEU A 66 -15.70 -4.51 -4.72
N GLY A 67 -15.52 -3.57 -3.79
CA GLY A 67 -16.56 -2.63 -3.34
C GLY A 67 -16.82 -1.46 -4.30
N ALA A 68 -15.88 -1.14 -5.20
CA ALA A 68 -16.06 -0.08 -6.19
C ALA A 68 -17.29 -0.30 -7.07
N HIS A 69 -17.72 -1.53 -7.31
CA HIS A 69 -18.96 -1.81 -8.04
C HIS A 69 -20.22 -1.28 -7.33
N GLY A 70 -20.29 -1.39 -6.00
CA GLY A 70 -21.41 -0.91 -5.21
C GLY A 70 -21.43 0.62 -5.09
N LEU A 71 -20.25 1.24 -4.98
CA LEU A 71 -20.12 2.68 -4.81
C LEU A 71 -20.26 3.45 -6.13
N ARG A 72 -19.82 2.86 -7.27
CA ARG A 72 -19.97 3.47 -8.61
C ARG A 72 -21.43 3.77 -8.95
N ARG A 73 -22.38 2.91 -8.58
CA ARG A 73 -23.80 3.14 -8.84
C ARG A 73 -24.38 4.32 -8.05
N ARG A 74 -23.82 4.65 -6.89
CA ARG A 74 -24.26 5.77 -6.04
C ARG A 74 -23.61 7.10 -6.38
N PHE A 75 -22.42 7.10 -6.99
CA PHE A 75 -21.65 8.30 -7.31
C PHE A 75 -21.28 8.42 -8.80
N ALA A 76 -21.98 7.71 -9.70
CA ALA A 76 -21.88 7.90 -11.13
C ALA A 76 -22.48 9.27 -11.50
N GLY A 77 -21.73 10.33 -11.21
CA GLY A 77 -21.87 11.62 -11.88
C GLY A 77 -21.21 11.58 -13.25
N ASP A 78 -21.31 12.70 -13.95
CA ASP A 78 -20.91 12.88 -15.34
C ASP A 78 -19.48 12.39 -15.64
N PRO A 79 -19.19 11.89 -16.86
CA PRO A 79 -17.87 11.43 -17.26
C PRO A 79 -16.85 12.56 -17.10
N ARG A 80 -16.08 12.53 -16.01
CA ARG A 80 -14.97 13.48 -15.80
C ARG A 80 -13.84 13.13 -16.76
N GLU A 81 -13.31 14.14 -17.43
CA GLU A 81 -12.12 13.98 -18.26
C GLU A 81 -10.97 13.36 -17.45
N PRO A 82 -10.21 12.42 -18.05
CA PRO A 82 -9.15 11.73 -17.35
C PRO A 82 -8.05 12.72 -16.95
N SER A 83 -7.71 12.73 -15.67
CA SER A 83 -6.67 13.63 -15.14
C SER A 83 -5.30 13.36 -15.78
N PRO A 84 -4.36 14.32 -15.79
CA PRO A 84 -3.03 14.12 -16.37
C PRO A 84 -2.28 12.89 -15.81
N ARG A 85 -2.50 12.57 -14.52
CA ARG A 85 -1.95 11.36 -13.89
C ARG A 85 -2.60 10.08 -14.41
N GLN A 86 -3.91 10.08 -14.63
CA GLN A 86 -4.62 8.95 -15.25
C GLN A 86 -4.20 8.72 -16.70
N GLN A 87 -3.95 9.78 -17.47
CA GLN A 87 -3.43 9.66 -18.84
C GLN A 87 -2.03 9.06 -18.85
N ARG A 88 -1.14 9.47 -17.93
CA ARG A 88 0.20 8.85 -17.78
C ARG A 88 0.09 7.37 -17.42
N LEU A 89 -0.79 7.03 -16.49
CA LEU A 89 -1.04 5.65 -16.11
C LEU A 89 -1.57 4.83 -17.29
N ARG A 90 -2.48 5.40 -18.10
CA ARG A 90 -2.98 4.75 -19.32
C ARG A 90 -1.88 4.47 -20.32
N ARG A 91 -0.99 5.43 -20.60
CA ARG A 91 0.18 5.20 -21.48
C ARG A 91 1.11 4.12 -20.93
N ALA A 92 1.34 4.12 -19.62
CA ALA A 92 2.14 3.08 -18.97
C ALA A 92 1.46 1.71 -19.09
N PHE A 93 0.13 1.65 -18.96
CA PHE A 93 -0.66 0.44 -19.12
C PHE A 93 -0.61 -0.09 -20.55
N ASP A 94 -0.78 0.77 -21.55
CA ASP A 94 -0.71 0.39 -22.95
C ASP A 94 0.69 -0.14 -23.34
N LYS A 95 1.76 0.34 -22.67
CA LYS A 95 3.15 -0.07 -22.93
C LYS A 95 3.61 -1.31 -22.14
N TYR A 96 3.28 -1.39 -20.85
CA TYR A 96 3.84 -2.39 -19.93
C TYR A 96 2.79 -3.37 -19.38
N GLY A 97 1.53 -3.19 -19.73
CA GLY A 97 0.42 -4.03 -19.29
C GLY A 97 0.20 -3.99 -17.77
N VAL A 98 -0.57 -4.96 -17.29
CA VAL A 98 -0.98 -5.06 -15.88
C VAL A 98 0.22 -5.25 -14.95
N ALA A 99 1.19 -6.07 -15.35
CA ALA A 99 2.36 -6.40 -14.52
C ALA A 99 3.23 -5.17 -14.26
N GLY A 100 3.65 -4.47 -15.32
CA GLY A 100 4.54 -3.31 -15.18
C GLY A 100 3.88 -2.15 -14.47
N VAL A 101 2.58 -1.92 -14.71
CA VAL A 101 1.84 -0.86 -14.01
C VAL A 101 1.57 -1.23 -12.55
N SER A 102 1.38 -2.49 -12.20
CA SER A 102 1.22 -2.87 -10.79
C SER A 102 2.54 -2.74 -10.01
N LEU A 103 3.67 -3.06 -10.63
CA LEU A 103 4.99 -2.95 -9.99
C LEU A 103 5.47 -1.50 -9.85
N LEU A 104 5.27 -0.67 -10.88
CA LEU A 104 5.85 0.68 -10.95
C LEU A 104 4.81 1.80 -10.99
N GLY A 105 3.59 1.52 -11.44
CA GLY A 105 2.51 2.52 -11.55
C GLY A 105 2.00 3.01 -10.20
N GLN A 106 2.29 2.31 -9.10
CA GLN A 106 2.03 2.76 -7.73
C GLN A 106 2.77 4.08 -7.40
N THR A 107 3.89 4.35 -8.08
CA THR A 107 4.62 5.63 -7.94
C THR A 107 3.91 6.81 -8.60
N ILE A 108 2.97 6.53 -9.52
CA ILE A 108 2.22 7.56 -10.28
C ILE A 108 0.90 7.88 -9.56
N LEU A 109 0.22 6.84 -9.09
CA LEU A 109 -1.07 6.90 -8.41
C LEU A 109 -1.08 5.86 -7.29
N PRO A 110 -1.73 6.14 -6.15
CA PRO A 110 -1.91 5.17 -5.07
C PRO A 110 -2.36 3.81 -5.62
N SER A 111 -1.79 2.74 -5.09
CA SER A 111 -2.01 1.34 -5.48
C SER A 111 -3.48 0.98 -5.72
N GLN A 112 -4.36 1.48 -4.86
CA GLN A 112 -5.81 1.28 -4.90
C GLN A 112 -6.47 2.00 -6.09
N ILE A 113 -6.02 3.22 -6.39
CA ILE A 113 -6.49 4.01 -7.54
C ILE A 113 -5.93 3.43 -8.84
N THR A 114 -4.67 2.99 -8.83
CA THR A 114 -4.04 2.31 -9.97
C THR A 114 -4.75 1.01 -10.33
N ALA A 115 -5.10 0.18 -9.33
CA ALA A 115 -5.84 -1.07 -9.54
C ALA A 115 -7.22 -0.82 -10.16
N THR A 116 -7.99 0.11 -9.58
CA THR A 116 -9.32 0.47 -10.09
C THR A 116 -9.27 1.10 -11.49
N ALA A 117 -8.26 1.93 -11.77
CA ALA A 117 -8.02 2.50 -13.08
C ALA A 117 -7.69 1.43 -14.13
N MET A 118 -6.79 0.48 -13.84
CA MET A 118 -6.45 -0.61 -14.75
C MET A 118 -7.68 -1.46 -15.12
N VAL A 119 -8.52 -1.82 -14.13
CA VAL A 119 -9.78 -2.53 -14.39
C VAL A 119 -10.71 -1.68 -15.26
N SER A 120 -10.77 -0.36 -15.04
CA SER A 120 -11.56 0.55 -15.87
C SER A 120 -11.04 0.69 -17.31
N PHE A 121 -9.74 0.46 -17.52
CA PHE A 121 -9.11 0.43 -18.85
C PHE A 121 -9.32 -0.91 -19.58
N GLY A 122 -10.01 -1.87 -18.96
CA GLY A 122 -10.32 -3.18 -19.55
C GLY A 122 -9.37 -4.30 -19.12
N ALA A 123 -8.49 -4.07 -18.14
CA ALA A 123 -7.65 -5.14 -17.61
C ALA A 123 -8.48 -6.23 -16.90
N ASP A 124 -8.05 -7.49 -17.04
CA ASP A 124 -8.63 -8.59 -16.28
C ASP A 124 -8.47 -8.35 -14.77
N ARG A 125 -9.58 -8.40 -14.04
CA ARG A 125 -9.63 -8.10 -12.59
C ARG A 125 -8.72 -9.03 -11.80
N ASN A 126 -8.70 -10.32 -12.14
CA ASN A 126 -7.91 -11.31 -11.41
C ASN A 126 -6.41 -11.10 -11.65
N ALA A 127 -6.02 -10.78 -12.88
CA ALA A 127 -4.66 -10.40 -13.20
C ALA A 127 -4.22 -9.15 -12.42
N VAL A 128 -5.06 -8.11 -12.35
CA VAL A 128 -4.77 -6.88 -11.58
C VAL A 128 -4.58 -7.18 -10.11
N ILE A 129 -5.47 -7.97 -9.50
CA ILE A 129 -5.37 -8.33 -8.08
C ILE A 129 -4.08 -9.10 -7.81
N ARG A 130 -3.77 -10.13 -8.61
CA ARG A 130 -2.54 -10.93 -8.43
C ARG A 130 -1.29 -10.07 -8.51
N TRP A 131 -1.18 -9.24 -9.54
CA TRP A 131 0.00 -8.38 -9.72
C TRP A 131 0.11 -7.29 -8.66
N GLN A 132 -1.01 -6.77 -8.15
CA GLN A 132 -0.96 -5.83 -7.03
C GLN A 132 -0.54 -6.48 -5.73
N ILE A 133 -1.00 -7.69 -5.43
CA ILE A 133 -0.53 -8.43 -4.25
C ILE A 133 0.99 -8.64 -4.32
N ILE A 134 1.50 -9.09 -5.48
CA ILE A 134 2.95 -9.27 -5.69
C ILE A 134 3.70 -7.96 -5.42
N SER A 135 3.21 -6.85 -5.99
CA SER A 135 3.85 -5.54 -5.82
C SER A 135 3.83 -5.05 -4.37
N ILE A 136 2.68 -5.18 -3.68
CA ILE A 136 2.51 -4.78 -2.27
C ILE A 136 3.49 -5.54 -1.37
N VAL A 137 3.65 -6.85 -1.59
CA VAL A 137 4.60 -7.69 -0.85
C VAL A 137 6.03 -7.27 -1.15
N LEU A 138 6.39 -7.11 -2.42
CA LEU A 138 7.74 -6.78 -2.85
C LEU A 138 8.21 -5.44 -2.27
N TRP A 139 7.40 -4.39 -2.39
CA TRP A 139 7.70 -3.09 -1.82
C TRP A 139 7.64 -3.07 -0.30
N GLY A 140 6.69 -3.78 0.31
CA GLY A 140 6.60 -3.89 1.77
C GLY A 140 7.85 -4.51 2.38
N VAL A 141 8.34 -5.62 1.80
CA VAL A 141 9.59 -6.27 2.20
C VAL A 141 10.77 -5.34 1.96
N ALA A 142 10.92 -4.78 0.76
CA ALA A 142 12.05 -3.92 0.41
C ALA A 142 12.21 -2.74 1.40
N PHE A 143 11.13 -2.00 1.65
CA PHE A 143 11.18 -0.86 2.57
C PHE A 143 11.25 -1.27 4.05
N GLY A 144 10.64 -2.39 4.44
CA GLY A 144 10.77 -2.91 5.80
C GLY A 144 12.21 -3.33 6.12
N THR A 145 12.88 -4.00 5.20
CA THR A 145 14.30 -4.35 5.32
C THR A 145 15.18 -3.09 5.36
N LEU A 146 14.94 -2.12 4.47
CA LEU A 146 15.67 -0.86 4.48
C LEU A 146 15.52 -0.11 5.80
N ALA A 147 14.31 -0.06 6.36
CA ALA A 147 14.06 0.56 7.67
C ALA A 147 14.83 -0.17 8.78
N ALA A 148 14.79 -1.50 8.79
CA ALA A 148 15.49 -2.30 9.81
C ALA A 148 17.00 -2.10 9.76
N MET A 149 17.58 -2.04 8.55
CA MET A 149 19.00 -1.73 8.37
C MET A 149 19.34 -0.31 8.81
N GLY A 150 18.46 0.67 8.52
CA GLY A 150 18.63 2.06 8.94
C GLY A 150 18.63 2.22 10.47
N VAL A 151 17.69 1.58 11.16
CA VAL A 151 17.64 1.59 12.64
C VAL A 151 18.90 0.95 13.21
N GLY A 152 19.30 -0.22 12.72
CA GLY A 152 20.52 -0.89 13.19
C GLY A 152 21.81 -0.08 12.99
N LEU A 153 21.89 0.78 11.96
CA LEU A 153 23.02 1.69 11.77
C LEU A 153 23.02 2.87 12.77
N LEU A 154 21.85 3.35 13.16
CA LEU A 154 21.70 4.45 14.12
C LEU A 154 21.97 4.01 15.55
N ASP A 155 21.65 2.75 15.90
CA ASP A 155 21.94 2.20 17.22
C ASP A 155 23.42 1.81 17.41
N ALA A 156 24.17 1.68 16.31
CA ALA A 156 25.57 1.28 16.30
C ALA A 156 26.58 2.45 16.31
N GLY A 157 26.12 3.70 16.24
CA GLY A 157 26.94 4.91 16.20
C GLY A 157 26.71 5.81 17.41
#